data_AF-Q5CPR6-F1
#
_entry.id   AF-Q5CPR6-F1
#
_cell.length_a   1.000
_cell.length_b   1.000
_cell.length_c   1.000
_cell.angle_alpha   90.00
_cell.angle_beta   90.00
_cell.angle_gamma   90.00
#
_symmetry.space_group_name_H-M   'P 1'
#
loop_
_entity.id
_entity.type
_entity.pdbx_description
1 polymer ?
#
loop_
_entity_poly.entity_id
_entity_poly.type
_entity_poly.pdbx_seq_one_letter_code
_entity_poly.pdbx_strand_id
1 'polypeptide(L)'
;MGTKIKNPQKTLKCCFEWFKTFKIMESDGVVCNDVFDVLTPSNLILFIQELSPMFFADYSLTEEHNKEIAKGLHFLMDSINDYMDGRFCDEIDALDYDLIASAIEKKGKVQDDILCEICRVCGFVIVFAVESEYNEDVISNMMILSEDAQIELQHMIQVTGEFAEEEEEEEPEEEVGDRSVLGGGQVGISLAHADELERRIETLERQLKSEQKARQTAEDALKKASAKPKSAIEETEKLENEVWNLQNEKTQLIKEKKELETKLKGDIKDLQSEIDLYKTEAGKVEGLEQQIKKLKEKVDSLLDLKRQNEKLIKQLEELEENGGGGGGGDGGDSEGNKKSSQLLKDRISDLEEELEKNENEKDELNEQLTKVKQQYEKLQKELKIKQDQVKVLVKLLDENGVSIAGKVDINLGEAESFPTPGTESFYITQLSILTEQLNMQKQLLLSEQKRIQLLESQGLKTNSGDESTHADGASGSDFATINTLKQQIMIREQEAELHLSAKKEIEKRTQMELKLLSTCLHDMALRYHQCKSIIKQLDEELSSLKQKCQISINTVEQESAAFNKDNVGNLNQVPNNEYIN
;
A
#
# COMPACT_ATOMS: atom_id res chain seq x y z
N MET A 1 -33.70 0.58 -20.43
CA MET A 1 -33.08 0.06 -21.69
C MET A 1 -31.65 0.57 -21.78
N GLY A 2 -30.63 -0.30 -21.69
CA GLY A 2 -29.22 0.11 -21.53
C GLY A 2 -28.59 0.80 -22.75
N THR A 3 -27.74 1.80 -22.50
CA THR A 3 -26.92 2.52 -23.47
C THR A 3 -26.05 1.53 -24.27
N LYS A 4 -26.47 1.23 -25.50
CA LYS A 4 -25.77 0.28 -26.37
C LYS A 4 -24.39 0.79 -26.77
N ILE A 5 -23.37 -0.04 -26.53
CA ILE A 5 -22.03 0.12 -27.11
C ILE A 5 -22.17 0.15 -28.64
N LYS A 6 -21.89 1.31 -29.24
CA LYS A 6 -22.20 1.56 -30.66
C LYS A 6 -21.34 0.76 -31.63
N ASN A 7 -20.14 0.36 -31.23
CA ASN A 7 -19.21 -0.42 -32.06
C ASN A 7 -18.37 -1.38 -31.20
N PRO A 8 -18.90 -2.55 -30.81
CA PRO A 8 -18.23 -3.46 -29.89
C PRO A 8 -16.88 -3.96 -30.44
N GLN A 9 -16.72 -4.09 -31.75
CA GLN A 9 -15.43 -4.51 -32.34
C GLN A 9 -14.33 -3.48 -32.13
N LYS A 10 -14.63 -2.19 -32.32
CA LYS A 10 -13.68 -1.10 -32.05
C LYS A 10 -13.34 -1.06 -30.57
N THR A 11 -14.36 -1.12 -29.72
CA THR A 11 -14.24 -1.11 -28.26
C THR A 11 -13.33 -2.23 -27.76
N LEU A 12 -13.56 -3.48 -28.19
CA LEU A 12 -12.72 -4.63 -27.85
C LEU A 12 -11.27 -4.50 -28.33
N LYS A 13 -11.05 -3.87 -29.50
CA LYS A 13 -9.70 -3.57 -29.97
C LYS A 13 -8.99 -2.58 -29.07
N CYS A 14 -9.67 -1.52 -28.61
CA CYS A 14 -9.13 -0.56 -27.66
C CYS A 14 -8.81 -1.22 -26.30
N CYS A 15 -9.67 -2.12 -25.81
CA CYS A 15 -9.39 -2.92 -24.61
C CYS A 15 -8.13 -3.75 -24.78
N PHE A 16 -7.93 -4.39 -25.93
CA PHE A 16 -6.72 -5.17 -26.17
C PHE A 16 -5.46 -4.31 -26.28
N GLU A 17 -5.55 -3.12 -26.87
CA GLU A 17 -4.44 -2.15 -26.87
C GLU A 17 -4.05 -1.75 -25.44
N TRP A 18 -5.03 -1.61 -24.54
CA TRP A 18 -4.78 -1.39 -23.12
C TRP A 18 -4.16 -2.62 -22.43
N PHE A 19 -4.67 -3.83 -22.62
CA PHE A 19 -4.07 -5.03 -22.01
C PHE A 19 -2.61 -5.24 -22.41
N LYS A 20 -2.19 -4.78 -23.58
CA LYS A 20 -0.78 -4.84 -24.02
C LYS A 20 0.20 -4.01 -23.20
N THR A 21 -0.28 -3.06 -22.40
CA THR A 21 0.59 -2.19 -21.59
C THR A 21 1.01 -2.85 -20.27
N PHE A 22 0.44 -3.99 -19.91
CA PHE A 22 0.73 -4.69 -18.66
C PHE A 22 1.99 -5.56 -18.75
N LYS A 23 2.70 -5.70 -17.63
CA LYS A 23 3.98 -6.43 -17.59
C LYS A 23 3.78 -7.93 -17.75
N ILE A 24 2.62 -8.47 -17.40
CA ILE A 24 2.31 -9.88 -17.62
C ILE A 24 2.41 -10.27 -19.11
N MET A 25 2.21 -9.33 -20.03
CA MET A 25 2.38 -9.56 -21.48
C MET A 25 3.83 -9.81 -21.90
N GLU A 26 4.80 -9.47 -21.05
CA GLU A 26 6.24 -9.74 -21.26
C GLU A 26 6.67 -11.09 -20.66
N SER A 27 5.78 -11.79 -19.96
CA SER A 27 6.11 -13.06 -19.30
C SER A 27 6.10 -14.22 -20.30
N ASP A 28 7.15 -15.05 -20.28
CA ASP A 28 7.39 -16.18 -21.21
C ASP A 28 6.25 -17.24 -21.28
N GLY A 29 5.27 -17.17 -20.37
CA GLY A 29 4.12 -18.08 -20.30
C GLY A 29 2.79 -17.56 -20.84
N VAL A 30 2.69 -16.27 -21.21
CA VAL A 30 1.42 -15.64 -21.63
C VAL A 30 1.51 -15.21 -23.09
N VAL A 31 0.69 -15.83 -23.94
CA VAL A 31 0.61 -15.48 -25.37
C VAL A 31 -0.82 -15.06 -25.69
N CYS A 32 -1.05 -13.75 -25.70
CA CYS A 32 -2.34 -13.15 -26.08
C CYS A 32 -2.21 -12.36 -27.38
N ASN A 33 -2.95 -12.76 -28.42
CA ASN A 33 -2.97 -12.11 -29.74
C ASN A 33 -4.19 -11.20 -29.94
N ASP A 34 -5.24 -11.40 -29.15
CA ASP A 34 -6.45 -10.58 -29.12
C ASP A 34 -7.07 -10.55 -27.71
N VAL A 35 -8.16 -9.78 -27.54
CA VAL A 35 -8.88 -9.68 -26.26
C VAL A 35 -9.49 -11.01 -25.82
N PHE A 36 -9.82 -11.89 -26.75
CA PHE A 36 -10.44 -13.19 -26.43
C PHE A 36 -9.41 -14.15 -25.81
N ASP A 37 -8.14 -14.06 -26.23
CA ASP A 37 -7.04 -14.72 -25.53
C ASP A 37 -6.89 -14.21 -24.10
N VAL A 38 -7.00 -12.88 -23.89
CA VAL A 38 -6.92 -12.27 -22.55
C VAL A 38 -8.04 -12.77 -21.65
N LEU A 39 -9.28 -12.80 -22.15
CA LEU A 39 -10.46 -13.22 -21.40
C LEU A 39 -10.57 -14.73 -21.17
N THR A 40 -9.59 -15.52 -21.64
CA THR A 40 -9.51 -16.91 -21.22
C THR A 40 -9.19 -16.95 -19.73
N PRO A 41 -9.92 -17.72 -18.88
CA PRO A 41 -9.77 -17.64 -17.42
C PRO A 41 -8.33 -17.75 -16.93
N SER A 42 -7.54 -18.67 -17.49
CA SER A 42 -6.13 -18.89 -17.15
C SER A 42 -5.24 -17.67 -17.38
N ASN A 43 -5.57 -16.85 -18.38
CA ASN A 43 -4.84 -15.61 -18.67
C ASN A 43 -5.42 -14.47 -17.85
N LEU A 44 -6.75 -14.35 -17.80
CA LEU A 44 -7.44 -13.26 -17.09
C LEU A 44 -7.07 -13.22 -15.61
N ILE A 45 -6.94 -14.38 -14.94
CA ILE A 45 -6.53 -14.42 -13.54
C ILE A 45 -5.15 -13.78 -13.31
N LEU A 46 -4.23 -13.89 -14.29
CA LEU A 46 -2.89 -13.31 -14.17
C LEU A 46 -2.94 -11.79 -14.24
N PHE A 47 -3.81 -11.23 -15.10
CA PHE A 47 -4.04 -9.78 -15.13
C PHE A 47 -4.68 -9.29 -13.84
N ILE A 48 -5.70 -10.01 -13.33
CA ILE A 48 -6.35 -9.66 -12.06
C ILE A 48 -5.34 -9.69 -10.90
N GLN A 49 -4.45 -10.69 -10.87
CA GLN A 49 -3.38 -10.79 -9.87
C GLN A 49 -2.30 -9.72 -10.00
N GLU A 50 -1.97 -9.25 -11.21
CA GLU A 50 -1.09 -8.08 -11.39
C GLU A 50 -1.75 -6.79 -10.87
N LEU A 51 -3.06 -6.66 -11.05
CA LEU A 51 -3.83 -5.48 -10.65
C LEU A 51 -4.07 -5.38 -9.13
N SER A 52 -4.33 -6.50 -8.44
CA SER A 52 -4.49 -6.54 -6.98
C SER A 52 -3.86 -7.83 -6.41
N PRO A 53 -2.53 -7.85 -6.26
CA PRO A 53 -1.82 -9.01 -5.76
C PRO A 53 -2.13 -9.29 -4.29
N MET A 54 -2.52 -8.30 -3.46
CA MET A 54 -2.85 -8.61 -2.07
C MET A 54 -4.15 -9.39 -1.94
N PHE A 55 -5.20 -9.02 -2.70
CA PHE A 55 -6.49 -9.70 -2.65
C PHE A 55 -6.47 -11.03 -3.42
N PHE A 56 -5.80 -11.08 -4.58
CA PHE A 56 -5.85 -12.23 -5.48
C PHE A 56 -4.64 -13.18 -5.42
N ALA A 57 -3.66 -12.97 -4.53
CA ALA A 57 -2.44 -13.80 -4.44
C ALA A 57 -2.70 -15.31 -4.33
N ASP A 58 -3.72 -15.70 -3.57
CA ASP A 58 -4.05 -17.12 -3.32
C ASP A 58 -5.14 -17.66 -4.26
N TYR A 59 -5.69 -16.81 -5.14
CA TYR A 59 -6.67 -17.25 -6.12
C TYR A 59 -6.00 -18.18 -7.13
N SER A 60 -6.56 -19.37 -7.28
CA SER A 60 -6.13 -20.34 -8.27
C SER A 60 -7.34 -20.97 -8.92
N LEU A 61 -7.25 -21.13 -10.23
CA LEU A 61 -8.31 -21.79 -10.99
C LEU A 61 -8.18 -23.30 -10.82
N THR A 62 -9.31 -23.96 -10.55
CA THR A 62 -9.37 -25.42 -10.54
C THR A 62 -9.23 -25.97 -11.96
N GLU A 63 -8.99 -27.27 -12.09
CA GLU A 63 -8.97 -27.92 -13.41
C GLU A 63 -10.34 -27.78 -14.13
N GLU A 64 -11.43 -27.67 -13.37
CA GLU A 64 -12.78 -27.44 -13.89
C GLU A 64 -12.94 -26.02 -14.43
N HIS A 65 -12.47 -24.99 -13.70
CA HIS A 65 -12.51 -23.59 -14.15
C HIS A 65 -11.69 -23.37 -15.43
N ASN A 66 -10.62 -24.12 -15.62
CA ASN A 66 -9.80 -24.05 -16.84
C ASN A 66 -10.40 -24.81 -18.02
N LYS A 67 -11.22 -25.85 -17.78
CA LYS A 67 -11.88 -26.63 -18.83
C LYS A 67 -13.17 -25.99 -19.30
N GLU A 68 -13.93 -25.38 -18.40
CA GLU A 68 -15.21 -24.76 -18.68
C GLU A 68 -15.08 -23.23 -18.56
N ILE A 69 -14.86 -22.57 -19.70
CA ILE A 69 -14.59 -21.12 -19.77
C ILE A 69 -15.70 -20.31 -19.07
N ALA A 70 -16.97 -20.71 -19.24
CA ALA A 70 -18.11 -20.05 -18.59
C ALA A 70 -18.00 -20.07 -17.06
N LYS A 71 -17.71 -21.24 -16.46
CA LYS A 71 -17.50 -21.37 -15.01
C LYS A 71 -16.29 -20.59 -14.53
N GLY A 72 -15.18 -20.65 -15.28
CA GLY A 72 -13.97 -19.90 -14.95
C GLY A 72 -14.19 -18.39 -14.98
N LEU A 73 -14.93 -17.88 -15.97
CA LEU A 73 -15.28 -16.46 -16.06
C LEU A 73 -16.22 -16.02 -14.96
N HIS A 74 -17.28 -16.79 -14.69
CA HIS A 74 -18.22 -16.51 -13.59
C HIS A 74 -17.47 -16.41 -12.27
N PHE A 75 -16.61 -17.39 -11.95
CA PHE A 75 -15.78 -17.37 -10.75
C PHE A 75 -14.92 -16.10 -10.66
N LEU A 76 -14.28 -15.69 -11.76
CA LEU A 76 -13.44 -14.49 -11.76
C LEU A 76 -14.25 -13.19 -11.64
N MET A 77 -15.43 -13.11 -12.27
CA MET A 77 -16.30 -11.94 -12.16
C MET A 77 -16.90 -11.83 -10.75
N ASP A 78 -17.34 -12.93 -10.14
CA ASP A 78 -17.76 -12.96 -8.73
C ASP A 78 -16.66 -12.45 -7.81
N SER A 79 -15.43 -12.88 -8.06
CA SER A 79 -14.28 -12.47 -7.25
C SER A 79 -13.96 -10.98 -7.41
N ILE A 80 -14.13 -10.44 -8.62
CA ILE A 80 -14.06 -8.98 -8.86
C ILE A 80 -15.21 -8.28 -8.13
N ASN A 81 -16.42 -8.83 -8.16
CA ASN A 81 -17.57 -8.25 -7.46
C ASN A 81 -17.33 -8.20 -5.94
N ASP A 82 -16.80 -9.27 -5.36
CA ASP A 82 -16.43 -9.35 -3.95
C ASP A 82 -15.38 -8.29 -3.58
N TYR A 83 -14.38 -8.06 -4.45
CA TYR A 83 -13.42 -6.97 -4.27
C TYR A 83 -14.08 -5.59 -4.29
N MET A 84 -15.11 -5.42 -5.13
CA MET A 84 -15.86 -4.17 -5.30
C MET A 84 -17.04 -4.03 -4.30
N ASP A 85 -16.99 -4.75 -3.17
CA ASP A 85 -18.02 -4.75 -2.11
C ASP A 85 -19.43 -5.16 -2.60
N GLY A 86 -19.51 -5.97 -3.66
CA GLY A 86 -20.76 -6.46 -4.22
C GLY A 86 -21.54 -5.45 -5.07
N ARG A 87 -20.89 -4.34 -5.50
CA ARG A 87 -21.54 -3.24 -6.22
C ARG A 87 -22.23 -3.66 -7.53
N PHE A 88 -21.77 -4.73 -8.17
CA PHE A 88 -22.23 -5.18 -9.48
C PHE A 88 -22.90 -6.56 -9.45
N CYS A 89 -23.42 -6.98 -8.29
CA CYS A 89 -23.96 -8.32 -8.07
C CYS A 89 -25.03 -8.69 -9.11
N ASP A 90 -26.01 -7.82 -9.32
CA ASP A 90 -27.14 -8.09 -10.21
C ASP A 90 -26.71 -8.07 -11.69
N GLU A 91 -25.77 -7.21 -12.06
CA GLU A 91 -25.31 -7.08 -13.45
C GLU A 91 -24.36 -8.21 -13.86
N ILE A 92 -23.54 -8.70 -12.92
CA ILE A 92 -22.64 -9.84 -13.10
C ILE A 92 -23.44 -11.14 -13.15
N ASP A 93 -24.46 -11.30 -12.31
CA ASP A 93 -25.38 -12.44 -12.36
C ASP A 93 -26.22 -12.46 -13.65
N ALA A 94 -26.47 -11.29 -14.25
CA ALA A 94 -27.20 -11.16 -15.51
C ALA A 94 -26.36 -11.45 -16.77
N LEU A 95 -25.05 -11.68 -16.67
CA LEU A 95 -24.20 -12.01 -17.82
C LEU A 95 -24.48 -13.43 -18.33
N ASP A 96 -24.59 -13.58 -19.65
CA ASP A 96 -24.70 -14.90 -20.29
C ASP A 96 -23.31 -15.50 -20.52
N TYR A 97 -22.77 -16.15 -19.50
CA TYR A 97 -21.43 -16.74 -19.52
C TYR A 97 -21.26 -17.84 -20.57
N ASP A 98 -22.32 -18.58 -20.90
CA ASP A 98 -22.28 -19.62 -21.93
C ASP A 98 -22.13 -18.98 -23.32
N LEU A 99 -22.85 -17.88 -23.56
CA LEU A 99 -22.75 -17.11 -24.79
C LEU A 99 -21.38 -16.43 -24.94
N ILE A 100 -20.86 -15.86 -23.85
CA ILE A 100 -19.51 -15.25 -23.79
C ILE A 100 -18.43 -16.31 -24.06
N ALA A 101 -18.50 -17.46 -23.39
CA ALA A 101 -17.56 -18.56 -23.59
C ALA A 101 -17.54 -19.03 -25.06
N SER A 102 -18.71 -19.21 -25.66
CA SER A 102 -18.88 -19.56 -27.08
C SER A 102 -18.24 -18.53 -28.02
N ALA A 103 -18.31 -17.24 -27.68
CA ALA A 103 -17.69 -16.18 -28.46
C ALA A 103 -16.16 -16.11 -28.30
N ILE A 104 -15.63 -16.39 -27.11
CA ILE A 104 -14.19 -16.53 -26.86
C ILE A 104 -13.62 -17.70 -27.65
N GLU A 105 -14.27 -18.87 -27.63
CA GLU A 105 -13.86 -20.06 -28.39
C GLU A 105 -13.86 -19.80 -29.91
N LYS A 106 -14.83 -19.01 -30.40
CA LYS A 106 -14.94 -18.62 -31.82
C LYS A 106 -14.10 -17.40 -32.20
N LYS A 107 -13.30 -16.85 -31.28
CA LYS A 107 -12.47 -15.65 -31.50
C LYS A 107 -13.26 -14.48 -32.09
N GLY A 108 -14.42 -14.20 -31.51
CA GLY A 108 -15.24 -13.05 -31.90
C GLY A 108 -15.94 -13.15 -33.25
N LYS A 109 -15.92 -14.30 -33.93
CA LYS A 109 -16.70 -14.56 -35.16
C LYS A 109 -18.17 -14.81 -34.83
N VAL A 110 -18.79 -13.86 -34.14
CA VAL A 110 -20.16 -13.91 -33.63
C VAL A 110 -20.89 -12.61 -33.96
N GLN A 111 -22.19 -12.54 -33.66
CA GLN A 111 -23.00 -11.34 -33.86
C GLN A 111 -22.60 -10.22 -32.89
N ASP A 112 -22.80 -8.97 -33.28
CA ASP A 112 -22.41 -7.80 -32.49
C ASP A 112 -23.10 -7.77 -31.10
N ASP A 113 -24.34 -8.26 -30.98
CA ASP A 113 -25.03 -8.36 -29.68
C ASP A 113 -24.27 -9.25 -28.67
N ILE A 114 -23.58 -10.29 -29.16
CA ILE A 114 -22.75 -11.16 -28.32
C ILE A 114 -21.42 -10.47 -27.96
N LEU A 115 -20.87 -9.68 -28.88
CA LEU A 115 -19.67 -8.89 -28.60
C LEU A 115 -19.93 -7.81 -27.55
N CYS A 116 -21.16 -7.29 -27.47
CA CYS A 116 -21.56 -6.36 -26.40
C CYS A 116 -21.45 -7.00 -25.01
N GLU A 117 -21.81 -8.27 -24.84
CA GLU A 117 -21.63 -8.99 -23.57
C GLU A 117 -20.15 -9.13 -23.20
N ILE A 118 -19.27 -9.37 -24.18
CA ILE A 118 -17.82 -9.38 -23.96
C ILE A 118 -17.31 -7.99 -23.56
N CYS A 119 -17.82 -6.93 -24.20
CA CYS A 119 -17.49 -5.57 -23.79
C CYS A 119 -17.92 -5.28 -22.35
N ARG A 120 -19.05 -5.83 -21.87
CA ARG A 120 -19.48 -5.69 -20.47
C ARG A 120 -18.49 -6.35 -19.52
N VAL A 121 -18.02 -7.56 -19.82
CA VAL A 121 -16.95 -8.23 -19.07
C VAL A 121 -15.68 -7.37 -19.04
N CYS A 122 -15.24 -6.84 -20.19
CA CYS A 122 -14.10 -5.91 -20.23
C CYS A 122 -14.34 -4.65 -19.38
N GLY A 123 -15.57 -4.12 -19.39
CA GLY A 123 -15.98 -2.99 -18.58
C GLY A 123 -15.77 -3.25 -17.09
N PHE A 124 -16.25 -4.38 -16.58
CA PHE A 124 -16.05 -4.76 -15.18
C PHE A 124 -14.57 -4.88 -14.82
N VAL A 125 -13.77 -5.52 -15.67
CA VAL A 125 -12.32 -5.66 -15.47
C VAL A 125 -11.62 -4.30 -15.46
N ILE A 126 -12.02 -3.38 -16.34
CA ILE A 126 -11.44 -2.03 -16.42
C ILE A 126 -11.82 -1.19 -15.20
N VAL A 127 -13.09 -1.21 -14.79
CA VAL A 127 -13.54 -0.50 -13.57
C VAL A 127 -12.81 -1.03 -12.35
N PHE A 128 -12.71 -2.36 -12.21
CA PHE A 128 -11.89 -3.01 -11.21
C PHE A 128 -10.42 -2.53 -11.25
N ALA A 129 -9.81 -2.48 -12.43
CA ALA A 129 -8.42 -2.05 -12.57
C ALA A 129 -8.21 -0.59 -12.13
N VAL A 130 -9.17 0.31 -12.43
CA VAL A 130 -9.11 1.72 -12.02
C VAL A 130 -9.35 1.90 -10.52
N GLU A 131 -10.09 0.99 -9.87
CA GLU A 131 -10.29 0.96 -8.40
C GLU A 131 -9.29 0.02 -7.67
N SER A 132 -8.31 -0.54 -8.39
CA SER A 132 -7.32 -1.46 -7.83
C SER A 132 -6.22 -0.76 -7.01
N GLU A 133 -5.43 -1.55 -6.28
CA GLU A 133 -4.23 -1.11 -5.55
C GLU A 133 -3.22 -0.37 -6.44
N TYR A 134 -3.14 -0.75 -7.72
CA TYR A 134 -2.23 -0.17 -8.72
C TYR A 134 -2.91 0.81 -9.67
N ASN A 135 -3.97 1.50 -9.22
CA ASN A 135 -4.73 2.43 -10.03
C ASN A 135 -3.88 3.53 -10.71
N GLU A 136 -2.82 4.05 -10.08
CA GLU A 136 -1.94 5.05 -10.68
C GLU A 136 -1.21 4.51 -11.91
N ASP A 137 -0.71 3.27 -11.84
CA ASP A 137 -0.05 2.60 -12.96
C ASP A 137 -1.07 2.25 -14.06
N VAL A 138 -2.28 1.84 -13.68
CA VAL A 138 -3.39 1.58 -14.62
C VAL A 138 -3.78 2.84 -15.39
N ILE A 139 -3.92 3.97 -14.71
CA ILE A 139 -4.23 5.26 -15.34
C ILE A 139 -3.08 5.70 -16.23
N SER A 140 -1.82 5.57 -15.76
CA SER A 140 -0.63 5.85 -16.57
C SER A 140 -0.61 5.02 -17.86
N ASN A 141 -0.93 3.73 -17.76
CA ASN A 141 -1.08 2.81 -18.89
C ASN A 141 -2.20 3.20 -19.86
N MET A 142 -3.31 3.76 -19.38
CA MET A 142 -4.35 4.32 -20.25
C MET A 142 -3.85 5.58 -20.97
N MET A 143 -3.10 6.45 -20.29
CA MET A 143 -2.65 7.73 -20.85
C MET A 143 -1.58 7.61 -21.94
N ILE A 144 -0.91 6.45 -22.06
CA ILE A 144 0.04 6.19 -23.16
C ILE A 144 -0.64 5.68 -24.45
N LEU A 145 -1.94 5.36 -24.39
CA LEU A 145 -2.71 4.90 -25.55
C LEU A 145 -3.05 6.06 -26.50
N SER A 146 -3.57 5.73 -27.68
CA SER A 146 -4.10 6.75 -28.60
C SER A 146 -5.31 7.48 -28.00
N GLU A 147 -5.52 8.75 -28.38
CA GLU A 147 -6.66 9.56 -27.90
C GLU A 147 -8.00 8.87 -28.18
N ASP A 148 -8.15 8.23 -29.35
CA ASP A 148 -9.33 7.45 -29.70
C ASP A 148 -9.56 6.26 -28.75
N ALA A 149 -8.50 5.59 -28.31
CA ALA A 149 -8.59 4.49 -27.35
C ALA A 149 -8.87 4.99 -25.93
N GLN A 150 -8.28 6.13 -25.53
CA GLN A 150 -8.55 6.77 -24.24
C GLN A 150 -10.02 7.15 -24.10
N ILE A 151 -10.60 7.80 -25.12
CA ILE A 151 -12.01 8.19 -25.15
C ILE A 151 -12.92 6.96 -25.04
N GLU A 152 -12.58 5.89 -25.76
CA GLU A 152 -13.37 4.65 -25.77
C GLU A 152 -13.34 3.94 -24.39
N LEU A 153 -12.17 3.87 -23.75
CA LEU A 153 -12.01 3.29 -22.41
C LEU A 153 -12.68 4.14 -21.34
N GLN A 154 -12.58 5.47 -21.42
CA GLN A 154 -13.27 6.38 -20.51
C GLN A 154 -14.79 6.26 -20.63
N HIS A 155 -15.32 6.17 -21.85
CA HIS A 155 -16.74 5.91 -22.07
C HIS A 155 -17.16 4.55 -21.49
N MET A 156 -16.32 3.52 -21.58
CA MET A 156 -16.61 2.22 -20.97
C MET A 156 -16.65 2.30 -19.44
N ILE A 157 -15.73 3.05 -18.82
CA ILE A 157 -15.73 3.29 -17.37
C ILE A 157 -17.02 4.01 -16.96
N GLN A 158 -17.42 5.04 -17.70
CA GLN A 158 -18.65 5.80 -17.42
C GLN A 158 -19.89 4.91 -17.53
N VAL A 159 -20.06 4.22 -18.66
CA VAL A 159 -21.23 3.35 -18.87
C VAL A 159 -21.27 2.23 -17.83
N THR A 160 -20.14 1.58 -17.55
CA THR A 160 -20.11 0.46 -16.58
C THR A 160 -20.24 0.95 -15.13
N GLY A 161 -19.78 2.16 -14.82
CA GLY A 161 -19.88 2.77 -13.50
C GLY A 161 -21.22 3.44 -13.19
N GLU A 162 -21.98 3.87 -14.21
CA GLU A 162 -23.29 4.53 -14.09
C GLU A 162 -24.47 3.56 -13.87
N PHE A 163 -24.29 2.24 -13.98
CA PHE A 163 -25.38 1.26 -13.76
C PHE A 163 -25.95 1.23 -12.32
N ALA A 164 -25.44 2.05 -11.39
CA ALA A 164 -25.87 2.13 -9.99
C ALA A 164 -26.97 3.17 -9.67
N GLU A 165 -27.46 3.96 -10.63
CA GLU A 165 -28.57 4.90 -10.40
C GLU A 165 -29.77 4.57 -11.31
N GLU A 166 -30.78 3.89 -10.74
CA GLU A 166 -32.06 3.59 -11.40
C GLU A 166 -32.91 4.87 -11.53
N GLU A 167 -33.12 5.37 -12.76
CA GLU A 167 -34.25 6.23 -13.09
C GLU A 167 -35.41 5.38 -13.66
N GLU A 168 -36.56 5.44 -12.98
CA GLU A 168 -37.82 4.81 -13.36
C GLU A 168 -38.39 5.45 -14.66
N GLU A 169 -38.63 4.64 -15.70
CA GLU A 169 -39.41 5.05 -16.89
C GLU A 169 -40.83 4.44 -16.88
N GLU A 170 -41.83 5.31 -17.09
CA GLU A 170 -43.26 5.00 -17.19
C GLU A 170 -43.64 4.31 -18.53
N GLU A 171 -44.54 3.32 -18.46
CA GLU A 171 -45.14 2.63 -19.61
C GLU A 171 -46.27 3.45 -20.30
N PRO A 172 -46.52 3.29 -21.62
CA PRO A 172 -47.64 3.93 -22.31
C PRO A 172 -48.93 3.08 -22.31
N GLU A 173 -50.07 3.72 -22.07
CA GLU A 173 -51.42 3.13 -22.08
C GLU A 173 -51.98 2.81 -23.49
N GLU A 174 -52.81 1.76 -23.55
CA GLU A 174 -53.47 1.16 -24.73
C GLU A 174 -54.68 1.94 -25.29
N GLU A 175 -54.88 1.88 -26.62
CA GLU A 175 -56.11 2.30 -27.33
C GLU A 175 -57.27 1.29 -27.15
N VAL A 176 -58.45 1.77 -26.72
CA VAL A 176 -59.70 0.98 -26.71
C VAL A 176 -60.59 1.37 -27.90
N GLY A 177 -60.91 0.36 -28.73
CA GLY A 177 -61.76 0.48 -29.91
C GLY A 177 -63.27 0.57 -29.64
N ASP A 178 -63.98 1.16 -30.60
CA ASP A 178 -65.43 1.40 -30.55
C ASP A 178 -66.20 0.49 -31.53
N ARG A 179 -67.33 -0.08 -31.08
CA ARG A 179 -68.25 -0.87 -31.92
C ARG A 179 -69.67 -0.98 -31.31
N SER A 180 -70.66 -0.39 -31.97
CA SER A 180 -72.02 -0.92 -32.30
C SER A 180 -72.96 0.26 -32.62
N VAL A 181 -73.70 0.40 -33.73
CA VAL A 181 -74.52 -0.47 -34.61
C VAL A 181 -75.97 -0.71 -34.11
N LEU A 182 -76.92 -0.20 -34.91
CA LEU A 182 -78.38 -0.45 -35.05
C LEU A 182 -79.31 0.19 -34.00
N GLY A 183 -80.50 0.72 -34.33
CA GLY A 183 -81.27 0.75 -35.58
C GLY A 183 -82.78 0.67 -35.28
N GLY A 184 -83.56 1.63 -35.80
CA GLY A 184 -84.94 1.42 -36.28
C GLY A 184 -86.14 1.47 -35.30
N GLY A 185 -87.16 2.28 -35.66
CA GLY A 185 -88.56 1.80 -35.65
C GLY A 185 -89.63 2.48 -34.77
N GLN A 186 -90.20 3.58 -35.29
CA GLN A 186 -91.65 3.81 -35.49
C GLN A 186 -92.65 4.03 -34.30
N VAL A 187 -92.98 5.33 -34.14
CA VAL A 187 -94.30 5.99 -33.94
C VAL A 187 -95.33 5.38 -32.98
N GLY A 188 -95.39 5.98 -31.78
CA GLY A 188 -96.51 5.93 -30.84
C GLY A 188 -96.34 6.88 -29.65
N ILE A 189 -95.69 8.04 -29.85
CA ILE A 189 -95.04 8.74 -28.74
C ILE A 189 -95.10 10.27 -28.94
N SER A 190 -96.24 10.93 -28.70
CA SER A 190 -96.27 12.41 -28.73
C SER A 190 -96.34 13.06 -27.34
N LEU A 191 -96.64 12.28 -26.29
CA LEU A 191 -96.57 12.74 -24.88
C LEU A 191 -95.39 12.11 -24.15
N ALA A 192 -95.19 10.79 -24.27
CA ALA A 192 -94.03 10.09 -23.69
C ALA A 192 -92.68 10.49 -24.32
N HIS A 193 -92.67 11.16 -25.48
CA HIS A 193 -91.45 11.64 -26.12
C HIS A 193 -91.03 12.99 -25.52
N ALA A 194 -92.00 13.81 -25.09
CA ALA A 194 -91.72 15.04 -24.36
C ALA A 194 -91.11 14.73 -22.98
N ASP A 195 -91.68 13.77 -22.24
CA ASP A 195 -91.15 13.33 -20.95
C ASP A 195 -89.75 12.68 -21.08
N GLU A 196 -89.51 11.97 -22.18
CA GLU A 196 -88.18 11.39 -22.49
C GLU A 196 -87.17 12.47 -22.87
N LEU A 197 -87.59 13.49 -23.62
CA LEU A 197 -86.73 14.64 -23.95
C LEU A 197 -86.41 15.46 -22.69
N GLU A 198 -87.36 15.64 -21.78
CA GLU A 198 -87.16 16.36 -20.52
C GLU A 198 -86.20 15.60 -19.59
N ARG A 199 -86.37 14.27 -19.44
CA ARG A 199 -85.39 13.43 -18.74
C ARG A 199 -84.00 13.46 -19.37
N ARG A 200 -83.94 13.58 -20.70
CA ARG A 200 -82.66 13.68 -21.43
C ARG A 200 -82.00 15.03 -21.24
N ILE A 201 -82.77 16.12 -21.20
CA ILE A 201 -82.27 17.46 -20.87
C ILE A 201 -81.70 17.48 -19.45
N GLU A 202 -82.43 16.97 -18.45
CA GLU A 202 -81.91 16.89 -17.07
C GLU A 202 -80.63 16.06 -16.97
N THR A 203 -80.54 14.96 -17.72
CA THR A 203 -79.35 14.11 -17.75
C THR A 203 -78.17 14.85 -18.39
N LEU A 204 -78.40 15.56 -19.49
CA LEU A 204 -77.38 16.38 -20.15
C LEU A 204 -76.93 17.56 -19.27
N GLU A 205 -77.83 18.18 -18.51
CA GLU A 205 -77.47 19.23 -17.55
C GLU A 205 -76.63 18.72 -16.39
N ARG A 206 -76.92 17.50 -15.89
CA ARG A 206 -76.08 16.84 -14.88
C ARG A 206 -74.70 16.50 -15.44
N GLN A 207 -74.63 15.98 -16.67
CA GLN A 207 -73.37 15.68 -17.36
C GLN A 207 -72.54 16.94 -17.57
N LEU A 208 -73.16 18.04 -18.02
CA LEU A 208 -72.50 19.33 -18.21
C LEU A 208 -71.93 19.87 -16.89
N LYS A 209 -72.67 19.76 -15.79
CA LYS A 209 -72.18 20.17 -14.45
C LYS A 209 -71.03 19.29 -13.96
N SER A 210 -71.07 17.98 -14.19
CA SER A 210 -69.95 17.10 -13.83
C SER A 210 -68.71 17.39 -14.68
N GLU A 211 -68.89 17.69 -15.96
CA GLU A 211 -67.78 17.98 -16.88
C GLU A 211 -67.14 19.36 -16.57
N GLN A 212 -67.95 20.36 -16.21
CA GLN A 212 -67.44 21.64 -15.72
C GLN A 212 -66.62 21.49 -14.44
N LYS A 213 -67.06 20.64 -13.49
CA LYS A 213 -66.27 20.34 -12.29
C LYS A 213 -64.97 19.62 -12.63
N ALA A 214 -65.00 18.64 -13.54
CA ALA A 214 -63.83 17.90 -13.99
C ALA A 214 -62.81 18.83 -14.67
N ARG A 215 -63.26 19.76 -15.52
CA ARG A 215 -62.39 20.79 -16.12
C ARG A 215 -61.77 21.70 -15.07
N GLN A 216 -62.55 22.16 -14.09
CA GLN A 216 -62.01 23.01 -13.03
C GLN A 216 -60.92 22.28 -12.23
N THR A 217 -61.11 21.00 -11.93
CA THR A 217 -60.11 20.18 -11.23
C THR A 217 -58.88 19.92 -12.09
N ALA A 218 -59.04 19.70 -13.39
CA ALA A 218 -57.93 19.56 -14.32
C ALA A 218 -57.10 20.86 -14.45
N GLU A 219 -57.75 22.03 -14.53
CA GLU A 219 -57.05 23.32 -14.56
C GLU A 219 -56.28 23.62 -13.26
N ASP A 220 -56.85 23.29 -12.11
CA ASP A 220 -56.18 23.46 -10.82
C ASP A 220 -54.99 22.49 -10.66
N ALA A 221 -55.11 21.26 -11.16
CA ALA A 221 -54.02 20.30 -11.23
C ALA A 221 -52.89 20.77 -12.15
N LEU A 222 -53.23 21.33 -13.33
CA LEU A 222 -52.27 21.85 -14.30
C LEU A 222 -51.49 23.06 -13.74
N LYS A 223 -52.16 23.96 -13.00
CA LYS A 223 -51.50 25.07 -12.30
C LYS A 223 -50.52 24.56 -11.24
N LYS A 224 -50.89 23.55 -10.44
CA LYS A 224 -49.98 22.93 -9.46
C LYS A 224 -48.81 22.22 -10.14
N ALA A 225 -49.05 21.52 -11.24
CA ALA A 225 -48.00 20.86 -12.03
C ALA A 225 -47.03 21.88 -12.63
N SER A 226 -47.50 23.05 -13.09
CA SER A 226 -46.65 24.10 -13.67
C SER A 226 -45.73 24.81 -12.66
N ALA A 227 -46.00 24.70 -11.36
CA ALA A 227 -45.18 25.33 -10.31
C ALA A 227 -43.98 24.45 -9.89
N LYS A 228 -44.08 23.12 -10.04
CA LYS A 228 -43.01 22.18 -9.64
C LYS A 228 -41.71 22.33 -10.47
N PRO A 229 -41.75 22.47 -11.81
CA PRO A 229 -40.54 22.64 -12.61
C PRO A 229 -39.75 23.89 -12.23
N LYS A 230 -40.42 24.98 -11.84
CA LYS A 230 -39.74 26.23 -11.48
C LYS A 230 -38.95 26.12 -10.18
N SER A 231 -39.49 25.47 -9.14
CA SER A 231 -38.74 25.29 -7.90
C SER A 231 -37.60 24.29 -8.06
N ALA A 232 -37.80 23.25 -8.89
CA ALA A 232 -36.75 22.27 -9.20
C ALA A 232 -35.55 22.95 -9.90
N ILE A 233 -35.80 23.84 -10.87
CA ILE A 233 -34.75 24.61 -11.57
C ILE A 233 -33.98 25.53 -10.61
N GLU A 234 -34.66 26.25 -9.71
CA GLU A 234 -34.00 27.11 -8.72
C GLU A 234 -33.15 26.32 -7.72
N GLU A 235 -33.55 25.08 -7.41
CA GLU A 235 -32.77 24.18 -6.56
C GLU A 235 -31.57 23.59 -7.30
N THR A 236 -31.71 23.26 -8.60
CA THR A 236 -30.57 22.81 -9.42
C THR A 236 -29.53 23.90 -9.60
N GLU A 237 -29.92 25.15 -9.85
CA GLU A 237 -28.96 26.27 -9.96
C GLU A 237 -28.19 26.53 -8.65
N LYS A 238 -28.82 26.28 -7.49
CA LYS A 238 -28.12 26.36 -6.19
C LYS A 238 -27.11 25.25 -6.02
N LEU A 239 -27.50 24.01 -6.33
CA LEU A 239 -26.62 22.85 -6.26
C LEU A 239 -25.44 22.99 -7.23
N GLU A 240 -25.66 23.50 -8.44
CA GLU A 240 -24.60 23.72 -9.43
C GLU A 240 -23.55 24.74 -8.93
N ASN A 241 -24.00 25.83 -8.31
CA ASN A 241 -23.11 26.80 -7.68
C ASN A 241 -22.33 26.22 -6.48
N GLU A 242 -22.96 25.35 -5.70
CA GLU A 242 -22.32 24.68 -4.55
C GLU A 242 -21.26 23.68 -5.03
N VAL A 243 -21.56 22.88 -6.06
CA VAL A 243 -20.60 21.97 -6.71
C VAL A 243 -19.40 22.75 -7.26
N TRP A 244 -19.64 23.89 -7.90
CA TRP A 244 -18.55 24.73 -8.42
C TRP A 244 -17.65 25.28 -7.31
N ASN A 245 -18.23 25.72 -6.18
CA ASN A 245 -17.47 26.18 -5.01
C ASN A 245 -16.65 25.03 -4.39
N LEU A 246 -17.25 23.84 -4.23
CA LEU A 246 -16.58 22.66 -3.70
C LEU A 246 -15.44 22.19 -4.62
N GLN A 247 -15.61 22.27 -5.94
CA GLN A 247 -14.52 21.97 -6.90
C GLN A 247 -13.35 22.95 -6.79
N ASN A 248 -13.62 24.23 -6.57
CA ASN A 248 -12.57 25.22 -6.33
C ASN A 248 -11.83 24.96 -5.01
N GLU A 249 -12.55 24.65 -3.94
CA GLU A 249 -11.96 24.30 -2.65
C GLU A 249 -11.10 23.03 -2.74
N LYS A 250 -11.60 21.99 -3.43
CA LYS A 250 -10.83 20.77 -3.73
C LYS A 250 -9.55 21.09 -4.48
N THR A 251 -9.60 21.95 -5.49
CA THR A 251 -8.43 22.34 -6.29
C THR A 251 -7.39 23.09 -5.43
N GLN A 252 -7.85 23.96 -4.54
CA GLN A 252 -6.99 24.68 -3.60
C GLN A 252 -6.31 23.72 -2.60
N LEU A 253 -7.07 22.80 -2.01
CA LEU A 253 -6.53 21.79 -1.07
C LEU A 253 -5.52 20.85 -1.74
N ILE A 254 -5.75 20.45 -3.00
CA ILE A 254 -4.77 19.65 -3.76
C ILE A 254 -3.46 20.41 -3.94
N LYS A 255 -3.53 21.73 -4.20
CA LYS A 255 -2.35 22.57 -4.35
C LYS A 255 -1.58 22.68 -3.04
N GLU A 256 -2.26 22.96 -1.94
CA GLU A 256 -1.66 23.05 -0.60
C GLU A 256 -1.03 21.72 -0.16
N LYS A 257 -1.69 20.59 -0.46
CA LYS A 257 -1.15 19.25 -0.22
C LYS A 257 0.18 19.05 -0.97
N LYS A 258 0.24 19.40 -2.26
CA LYS A 258 1.47 19.28 -3.06
C LYS A 258 2.61 20.16 -2.53
N GLU A 259 2.30 21.37 -2.07
CA GLU A 259 3.29 22.27 -1.46
C GLU A 259 3.84 21.69 -0.14
N LEU A 260 2.97 21.13 0.71
CA LEU A 260 3.37 20.47 1.96
C LEU A 260 4.19 19.20 1.71
N GLU A 261 3.80 18.36 0.75
CA GLU A 261 4.57 17.17 0.37
C GLU A 261 5.97 17.52 -0.14
N THR A 262 6.07 18.60 -0.93
CA THR A 262 7.37 19.08 -1.42
C THR A 262 8.25 19.56 -0.27
N LYS A 263 7.66 20.27 0.71
CA LYS A 263 8.37 20.73 1.90
C LYS A 263 8.85 19.56 2.75
N LEU A 264 7.98 18.57 3.01
CA LEU A 264 8.33 17.36 3.76
C LEU A 264 9.44 16.55 3.09
N LYS A 265 9.42 16.40 1.76
CA LYS A 265 10.52 15.77 1.01
C LYS A 265 11.84 16.53 1.17
N GLY A 266 11.80 17.85 1.23
CA GLY A 266 12.95 18.69 1.55
C GLY A 266 13.49 18.40 2.95
N ASP A 267 12.62 18.45 3.96
CA ASP A 267 13.00 18.23 5.36
C ASP A 267 13.58 16.82 5.59
N ILE A 268 13.03 15.79 4.93
CA ILE A 268 13.56 14.41 4.99
C ILE A 268 14.99 14.36 4.43
N LYS A 269 15.24 15.04 3.31
CA LYS A 269 16.57 15.05 2.67
C LYS A 269 17.60 15.79 3.53
N ASP A 270 17.20 16.87 4.17
CA ASP A 270 18.06 17.63 5.09
C ASP A 270 18.40 16.77 6.32
N LEU A 271 17.41 16.08 6.91
CA LEU A 271 17.63 15.15 8.02
C LEU A 271 18.51 13.95 7.65
N GLN A 272 18.35 13.39 6.44
CA GLN A 272 19.23 12.31 5.96
C GLN A 272 20.68 12.79 5.81
N SER A 273 20.87 14.01 5.31
CA SER A 273 22.20 14.62 5.21
C SER A 273 22.83 14.83 6.60
N GLU A 274 22.02 15.20 7.59
CA GLU A 274 22.46 15.33 8.98
C GLU A 274 22.86 13.97 9.59
N ILE A 275 22.08 12.91 9.34
CA ILE A 275 22.39 11.53 9.77
C ILE A 275 23.71 11.04 9.17
N ASP A 276 23.96 11.30 7.88
CA ASP A 276 25.20 10.89 7.22
C ASP A 276 26.43 11.62 7.78
N LEU A 277 26.26 12.90 8.15
CA LEU A 277 27.25 13.66 8.91
C LEU A 277 27.54 12.99 10.26
N TYR A 278 26.51 12.63 11.03
CA TYR A 278 26.69 11.96 12.31
C TYR A 278 27.35 10.58 12.19
N LYS A 279 27.01 9.78 11.16
CA LYS A 279 27.70 8.50 10.90
C LYS A 279 29.19 8.70 10.62
N THR A 280 29.51 9.73 9.84
CA THR A 280 30.90 10.08 9.53
C THR A 280 31.65 10.50 10.79
N GLU A 281 31.00 11.26 11.67
CA GLU A 281 31.59 11.71 12.93
C GLU A 281 31.77 10.55 13.93
N ALA A 282 30.81 9.63 14.01
CA ALA A 282 30.93 8.40 14.79
C ALA A 282 32.12 7.52 14.33
N GLY A 283 32.31 7.38 13.02
CA GLY A 283 33.47 6.65 12.49
C GLY A 283 34.82 7.28 12.85
N LYS A 284 34.89 8.62 12.99
CA LYS A 284 36.10 9.30 13.49
C LYS A 284 36.35 8.99 14.96
N VAL A 285 35.30 8.92 15.78
CA VAL A 285 35.40 8.58 17.21
C VAL A 285 35.91 7.15 17.37
N GLU A 286 35.36 6.17 16.65
CA GLU A 286 35.87 4.79 16.68
C GLU A 286 37.35 4.72 16.27
N GLY A 287 37.76 5.49 15.26
CA GLY A 287 39.16 5.59 14.84
C GLY A 287 40.08 6.11 15.95
N LEU A 288 39.64 7.14 16.68
CA LEU A 288 40.37 7.69 17.83
C LEU A 288 40.41 6.69 19.00
N GLU A 289 39.32 5.99 19.28
CA GLU A 289 39.26 4.96 20.32
C GLU A 289 40.24 3.81 20.04
N GLN A 290 40.35 3.37 18.79
CA GLN A 290 41.34 2.36 18.39
C GLN A 290 42.78 2.86 18.55
N GLN A 291 43.04 4.15 18.26
CA GLN A 291 44.36 4.75 18.49
C GLN A 291 44.70 4.82 19.98
N ILE A 292 43.75 5.25 20.83
CA ILE A 292 43.90 5.26 22.29
C ILE A 292 44.20 3.85 22.81
N LYS A 293 43.51 2.82 22.29
CA LYS A 293 43.76 1.43 22.68
C LYS A 293 45.19 1.00 22.35
N LYS A 294 45.68 1.29 21.14
CA LYS A 294 47.07 0.99 20.74
C LYS A 294 48.10 1.74 21.59
N LEU A 295 47.82 2.99 21.95
CA LEU A 295 48.70 3.77 22.83
C LEU A 295 48.74 3.18 24.24
N LYS A 296 47.60 2.75 24.79
CA LYS A 296 47.56 2.04 26.09
C LYS A 296 48.40 0.77 26.07
N GLU A 297 48.26 -0.06 25.04
CA GLU A 297 49.06 -1.29 24.89
C GLU A 297 50.58 -1.00 24.83
N LYS A 298 50.98 0.08 24.13
CA LYS A 298 52.38 0.53 24.13
C LYS A 298 52.86 0.98 25.51
N VAL A 299 52.05 1.74 26.24
CA VAL A 299 52.38 2.18 27.61
C VAL A 299 52.55 0.98 28.54
N ASP A 300 51.66 -0.01 28.47
CA ASP A 300 51.77 -1.24 29.27
C ASP A 300 53.06 -2.00 28.95
N SER A 301 53.43 -2.12 27.66
CA SER A 301 54.69 -2.74 27.25
C SER A 301 55.93 -1.98 27.76
N LEU A 302 55.88 -0.64 27.80
CA LEU A 302 56.97 0.18 28.33
C LEU A 302 57.09 0.03 29.85
N LEU A 303 55.97 -0.07 30.57
CA LEU A 303 55.97 -0.32 32.01
C LEU A 303 56.56 -1.70 32.34
N ASP A 304 56.29 -2.72 31.55
CA ASP A 304 56.89 -4.05 31.73
C ASP A 304 58.40 -4.06 31.42
N LEU A 305 58.83 -3.36 30.38
CA LEU A 305 60.26 -3.13 30.11
C LEU A 305 60.95 -2.38 31.26
N LYS A 306 60.30 -1.36 31.83
CA LYS A 306 60.82 -0.64 33.01
C LYS A 306 61.01 -1.59 34.19
N ARG A 307 60.02 -2.46 34.49
CA ARG A 307 60.13 -3.47 35.55
C ARG A 307 61.27 -4.46 35.28
N GLN A 308 61.49 -4.87 34.03
CA GLN A 308 62.60 -5.75 33.68
C GLN A 308 63.95 -5.05 33.86
N ASN A 309 64.07 -3.78 33.46
CA ASN A 309 65.27 -2.99 33.69
C ASN A 309 65.55 -2.79 35.18
N GLU A 310 64.54 -2.50 36.00
CA GLU A 310 64.71 -2.40 37.46
C GLU A 310 65.21 -3.72 38.09
N LYS A 311 64.77 -4.88 37.57
CA LYS A 311 65.30 -6.19 38.00
C LYS A 311 66.75 -6.40 37.58
N LEU A 312 67.11 -6.04 36.35
CA LEU A 312 68.48 -6.15 35.85
C LEU A 312 69.44 -5.22 36.61
N ILE A 313 69.00 -4.00 36.94
CA ILE A 313 69.77 -3.06 37.76
C ILE A 313 70.04 -3.68 39.14
N LYS A 314 69.02 -4.23 39.81
CA LYS A 314 69.22 -4.93 41.09
C LYS A 314 70.18 -6.12 41.00
N GLN A 315 70.10 -6.90 39.92
CA GLN A 315 71.03 -8.02 39.69
C GLN A 315 72.47 -7.56 39.48
N LEU A 316 72.67 -6.42 38.80
CA LEU A 316 74.00 -5.82 38.63
C LEU A 316 74.54 -5.27 39.95
N GLU A 317 73.71 -4.59 40.74
CA GLU A 317 74.08 -4.11 42.09
C GLU A 317 74.45 -5.29 43.01
N GLU A 318 73.69 -6.39 42.99
CA GLU A 318 74.00 -7.61 43.75
C GLU A 318 75.29 -8.32 43.28
N LEU A 319 75.63 -8.24 41.98
CA LEU A 319 76.87 -8.78 41.43
C LEU A 319 78.09 -7.91 41.77
N GLU A 320 77.93 -6.58 41.81
CA GLU A 320 78.97 -5.67 42.28
C GLU A 320 79.22 -5.83 43.79
N GLU A 321 78.19 -6.03 44.60
CA GLU A 321 78.32 -6.27 46.04
C GLU A 321 78.91 -7.67 46.37
N ASN A 322 78.64 -8.69 45.55
CA ASN A 322 79.21 -10.05 45.74
C ASN A 322 80.53 -10.29 44.98
N GLY A 323 80.96 -9.36 44.12
CA GLY A 323 82.17 -9.45 43.30
C GLY A 323 83.46 -8.94 43.97
N GLY A 324 83.42 -8.64 45.27
CA GLY A 324 84.58 -8.20 46.05
C GLY A 324 85.53 -9.34 46.41
N GLY A 325 86.35 -9.81 45.47
CA GLY A 325 87.39 -10.79 45.80
C GLY A 325 88.31 -11.28 44.67
N GLY A 326 89.29 -10.46 44.30
CA GLY A 326 90.62 -10.97 43.94
C GLY A 326 91.09 -10.81 42.49
N GLY A 327 92.14 -9.99 42.32
CA GLY A 327 93.31 -10.39 41.50
C GLY A 327 93.45 -9.78 40.10
N GLY A 328 94.02 -8.56 40.05
CA GLY A 328 95.09 -8.10 39.16
C GLY A 328 95.15 -8.54 37.69
N GLY A 329 95.22 -7.55 36.80
CA GLY A 329 95.82 -7.74 35.47
C GLY A 329 95.35 -6.75 34.41
N ASP A 330 96.15 -5.69 34.23
CA ASP A 330 96.58 -5.16 32.94
C ASP A 330 95.55 -4.62 31.91
N GLY A 331 95.72 -3.32 31.60
CA GLY A 331 95.73 -2.82 30.23
C GLY A 331 94.45 -2.90 29.37
N GLY A 332 93.62 -1.86 29.49
CA GLY A 332 92.86 -1.33 28.34
C GLY A 332 91.38 -1.67 28.29
N ASP A 333 90.51 -0.77 28.81
CA ASP A 333 89.18 -0.50 28.24
C ASP A 333 88.44 0.70 28.91
N SER A 334 89.16 1.78 29.24
CA SER A 334 88.54 2.96 29.88
C SER A 334 87.71 3.83 28.91
N GLU A 335 87.79 3.59 27.60
CA GLU A 335 87.18 4.40 26.55
C GLU A 335 85.82 3.83 26.09
N GLY A 336 85.67 2.49 26.08
CA GLY A 336 84.41 1.80 25.82
C GLY A 336 83.37 2.03 26.91
N ASN A 337 83.78 1.97 28.19
CA ASN A 337 82.86 2.21 29.31
C ASN A 337 82.37 3.67 29.40
N LYS A 338 83.21 4.65 29.02
CA LYS A 338 82.78 6.06 28.93
C LYS A 338 81.81 6.30 27.77
N LYS A 339 82.05 5.71 26.59
CA LYS A 339 81.12 5.79 25.45
C LYS A 339 79.79 5.09 25.75
N SER A 340 79.81 3.94 26.41
CA SER A 340 78.60 3.23 26.81
C SER A 340 77.80 3.99 27.87
N SER A 341 78.47 4.62 28.84
CA SER A 341 77.80 5.47 29.84
C SER A 341 77.23 6.74 29.22
N GLN A 342 77.91 7.33 28.23
CA GLN A 342 77.40 8.49 27.50
C GLN A 342 76.17 8.13 26.65
N LEU A 343 76.22 7.01 25.92
CA LEU A 343 75.07 6.49 25.15
C LEU A 343 73.85 6.20 26.03
N LEU A 344 74.06 5.67 27.24
CA LEU A 344 72.97 5.44 28.19
C LEU A 344 72.38 6.76 28.71
N LYS A 345 73.19 7.79 28.95
CA LYS A 345 72.69 9.12 29.34
C LYS A 345 71.90 9.79 28.22
N ASP A 346 72.41 9.73 26.99
CA ASP A 346 71.73 10.28 25.83
C ASP A 346 70.39 9.54 25.62
N ARG A 347 70.38 8.20 25.76
CA ARG A 347 69.15 7.39 25.68
C ARG A 347 68.15 7.70 26.80
N ILE A 348 68.61 7.99 28.01
CA ILE A 348 67.74 8.41 29.12
C ILE A 348 67.12 9.76 28.81
N SER A 349 67.91 10.71 28.29
CA SER A 349 67.41 12.03 27.88
C SER A 349 66.35 11.92 26.78
N ASP A 350 66.58 11.10 25.75
CA ASP A 350 65.60 10.88 24.67
C ASP A 350 64.29 10.27 25.21
N LEU A 351 64.39 9.35 26.18
CA LEU A 351 63.22 8.71 26.80
C LEU A 351 62.46 9.65 27.75
N GLU A 352 63.15 10.56 28.43
CA GLU A 352 62.53 11.62 29.24
C GLU A 352 61.76 12.61 28.35
N GLU A 353 62.32 12.97 27.19
CA GLU A 353 61.68 13.86 26.21
C GLU A 353 60.46 13.18 25.54
N GLU A 354 60.54 11.87 25.24
CA GLU A 354 59.37 11.09 24.79
C GLU A 354 58.29 10.95 25.87
N LEU A 355 58.67 10.85 27.15
CA LEU A 355 57.72 10.79 28.26
C LEU A 355 56.97 12.11 28.42
N GLU A 356 57.68 13.24 28.39
CA GLU A 356 57.08 14.58 28.48
C GLU A 356 56.15 14.85 27.29
N LYS A 357 56.53 14.42 26.08
CA LYS A 357 55.67 14.52 24.89
C LYS A 357 54.39 13.68 25.03
N ASN A 358 54.50 12.44 25.52
CA ASN A 358 53.33 11.57 25.74
C ASN A 358 52.42 12.11 26.85
N GLU A 359 52.97 12.76 27.87
CA GLU A 359 52.17 13.38 28.94
C GLU A 359 51.37 14.58 28.41
N ASN A 360 51.99 15.41 27.57
CA ASN A 360 51.30 16.49 26.87
C ASN A 360 50.19 15.99 25.92
N GLU A 361 50.45 14.93 25.13
CA GLU A 361 49.45 14.33 24.23
C GLU A 361 48.27 13.72 25.02
N LYS A 362 48.53 13.15 26.19
CA LYS A 362 47.50 12.62 27.09
C LYS A 362 46.59 13.74 27.65
N ASP A 363 47.18 14.87 28.02
CA ASP A 363 46.41 16.02 28.51
C ASP A 363 45.55 16.64 27.41
N GLU A 364 46.08 16.73 26.19
CA GLU A 364 45.34 17.20 25.01
C GLU A 364 44.17 16.26 24.65
N LEU A 365 44.37 14.94 24.71
CA LEU A 365 43.31 13.94 24.55
C LEU A 365 42.23 14.04 25.64
N ASN A 366 42.63 14.30 26.90
CA ASN A 366 41.68 14.48 28.00
C ASN A 366 40.83 15.75 27.81
N GLU A 367 41.43 16.83 27.30
CA GLU A 367 40.69 18.06 26.98
C GLU A 367 39.68 17.82 25.86
N GLN A 368 40.06 17.09 24.81
CA GLN A 368 39.15 16.69 23.72
C GLN A 368 38.00 15.80 24.22
N LEU A 369 38.29 14.80 25.06
CA LEU A 369 37.27 13.94 25.66
C LEU A 369 36.25 14.75 26.48
N THR A 370 36.72 15.78 27.18
CA THR A 370 35.86 16.66 27.98
C THR A 370 34.95 17.52 27.09
N LYS A 371 35.47 18.04 25.98
CA LYS A 371 34.68 18.79 24.98
C LYS A 371 33.61 17.91 24.32
N VAL A 372 33.95 16.67 23.96
CA VAL A 372 32.99 15.71 23.38
C VAL A 372 31.89 15.36 24.37
N LYS A 373 32.22 15.13 25.65
CA LYS A 373 31.20 14.89 26.69
C LYS A 373 30.24 16.08 26.85
N GLN A 374 30.75 17.30 26.83
CA GLN A 374 29.91 18.50 26.89
C GLN A 374 29.00 18.66 25.67
N GLN A 375 29.49 18.32 24.47
CA GLN A 375 28.67 18.30 23.25
C GLN A 375 27.58 17.22 23.31
N TYR A 376 27.91 16.02 23.79
CA TYR A 376 26.95 14.94 23.98
C TYR A 376 25.82 15.33 24.95
N GLU A 377 26.16 15.94 26.10
CA GLU A 377 25.15 16.44 27.03
C GLU A 377 24.25 17.52 26.43
N LYS A 378 24.81 18.39 25.57
CA LYS A 378 24.03 19.42 24.87
C LYS A 378 23.05 18.80 23.88
N LEU A 379 23.51 17.84 23.07
CA LEU A 379 22.68 17.11 22.12
C LEU A 379 21.59 16.29 22.82
N GLN A 380 21.90 15.67 23.96
CA GLN A 380 20.90 14.93 24.74
C GLN A 380 19.78 15.86 25.25
N LYS A 381 20.10 17.10 25.62
CA LYS A 381 19.11 18.12 25.99
C LYS A 381 18.26 18.55 24.79
N GLU A 382 18.88 18.78 23.63
CA GLU A 382 18.17 19.15 22.40
C GLU A 382 17.22 18.03 21.92
N LEU A 383 17.67 16.77 21.95
CA LEU A 383 16.85 15.60 21.65
C LEU A 383 15.62 15.54 22.56
N LYS A 384 15.80 15.78 23.86
CA LYS A 384 14.69 15.78 24.82
C LYS A 384 13.68 16.89 24.53
N ILE A 385 14.14 18.09 24.20
CA ILE A 385 13.26 19.20 23.78
C ILE A 385 12.45 18.81 22.53
N LYS A 386 13.09 18.18 21.54
CA LYS A 386 12.42 17.73 20.31
C LYS A 386 11.39 16.62 20.58
N GLN A 387 11.71 15.66 21.44
CA GLN A 387 10.76 14.64 21.88
C GLN A 387 9.53 15.25 22.56
N ASP A 388 9.73 16.24 23.44
CA ASP A 388 8.63 16.93 24.10
C ASP A 388 7.77 17.72 23.09
N GLN A 389 8.39 18.32 22.06
CA GLN A 389 7.66 18.98 20.96
C GLN A 389 6.80 17.99 20.16
N VAL A 390 7.33 16.81 19.85
CA VAL A 390 6.57 15.75 19.15
C VAL A 390 5.39 15.28 20.00
N LYS A 391 5.57 15.10 21.32
CA LYS A 391 4.46 14.75 22.23
C LYS A 391 3.34 15.79 22.20
N VAL A 392 3.68 17.07 22.16
CA VAL A 392 2.68 18.15 22.07
C VAL A 392 1.96 18.12 20.73
N LEU A 393 2.68 17.89 19.62
CA LEU A 393 2.10 17.81 18.28
C LEU A 393 1.15 16.61 18.13
N VAL A 394 1.55 15.43 18.62
CA VAL A 394 0.69 14.23 18.63
C VAL A 394 -0.61 14.52 19.39
N LYS A 395 -0.50 15.14 20.57
CA LYS A 395 -1.67 15.51 21.37
C LYS A 395 -2.60 16.50 20.64
N LEU A 396 -2.03 17.50 19.97
CA LEU A 396 -2.81 18.45 19.17
C LEU A 396 -3.50 17.79 17.97
N LEU A 397 -2.86 16.82 17.32
CA LEU A 397 -3.45 16.09 16.19
C LEU A 397 -4.60 15.18 16.65
N ASP A 398 -4.43 14.50 17.79
CA ASP A 398 -5.48 13.71 18.43
C ASP A 398 -6.68 14.59 18.84
N GLU A 399 -6.42 15.77 19.43
CA GLU A 399 -7.46 16.74 19.81
C GLU A 399 -8.25 17.27 18.59
N ASN A 400 -7.67 17.22 17.39
CA ASN A 400 -8.30 17.64 16.13
C ASN A 400 -8.89 16.46 15.32
N GLY A 401 -8.98 15.25 15.90
CA GLY A 401 -9.62 14.10 15.26
C GLY A 401 -8.79 13.44 14.16
N VAL A 402 -7.52 13.82 14.00
CA VAL A 402 -6.59 13.18 13.05
C VAL A 402 -5.92 12.01 13.78
N SER A 403 -6.49 10.80 13.65
CA SER A 403 -5.90 9.61 14.26
C SER A 403 -4.68 9.16 13.46
N ILE A 404 -3.49 9.36 14.04
CA ILE A 404 -2.26 8.79 13.50
C ILE A 404 -2.31 7.29 13.77
N ALA A 405 -2.42 6.48 12.72
CA ALA A 405 -2.39 5.03 12.84
C ALA A 405 -1.06 4.59 13.48
N GLY A 406 -1.18 3.98 14.66
CA GLY A 406 -0.06 3.59 15.51
C GLY A 406 -0.02 4.45 16.76
N LYS A 407 -0.43 3.87 17.90
CA LYS A 407 -0.03 4.38 19.21
C LYS A 407 1.49 4.42 19.22
N VAL A 408 2.08 5.58 18.98
CA VAL A 408 3.51 5.78 19.20
C VAL A 408 3.68 5.70 20.71
N ASP A 409 4.11 4.54 21.19
CA ASP A 409 4.45 4.33 22.58
C ASP A 409 5.76 5.10 22.84
N ILE A 410 5.65 6.38 23.23
CA ILE A 410 6.80 7.25 23.51
C ILE A 410 7.32 6.98 24.94
N ASN A 411 7.58 5.70 25.22
CA ASN A 411 8.37 5.24 26.34
C ASN A 411 9.58 4.47 25.79
N LEU A 412 10.47 5.19 25.11
CA LEU A 412 11.84 4.72 24.88
C LEU A 412 12.70 5.09 26.09
N GLY A 413 12.38 4.45 27.21
CA GLY A 413 13.43 4.07 28.14
C GLY A 413 14.10 2.84 27.54
N GLU A 414 15.43 2.87 27.46
CA GLU A 414 16.28 1.85 26.83
C GLU A 414 16.45 2.05 25.31
N ALA A 415 17.49 2.82 24.99
CA ALA A 415 18.19 2.68 23.73
C ALA A 415 18.81 1.29 23.68
N GLU A 416 18.12 0.35 23.04
CA GLU A 416 18.67 -0.83 22.38
C GLU A 416 17.51 -1.55 21.70
N SER A 417 17.52 -1.63 20.38
CA SER A 417 17.39 -2.92 19.71
C SER A 417 17.42 -2.72 18.21
N PHE A 418 18.24 -3.55 17.57
CA PHE A 418 17.92 -4.07 16.25
C PHE A 418 16.41 -4.34 16.14
N PRO A 419 15.78 -4.11 14.98
CA PRO A 419 14.36 -4.40 14.82
C PRO A 419 14.04 -5.81 15.33
N THR A 420 12.93 -5.95 16.03
CA THR A 420 12.62 -7.17 16.80
C THR A 420 12.38 -8.32 15.82
N PRO A 421 12.99 -9.52 16.01
CA PRO A 421 12.76 -10.66 15.13
C PRO A 421 11.28 -10.97 14.95
N GLY A 422 10.83 -11.10 13.69
CA GLY A 422 9.43 -11.35 13.34
C GLY A 422 8.59 -10.10 13.04
N THR A 423 9.20 -8.91 13.00
CA THR A 423 8.54 -7.67 12.55
C THR A 423 8.88 -7.36 11.09
N GLU A 424 7.99 -6.67 10.37
CA GLU A 424 8.23 -6.24 8.99
C GLU A 424 9.52 -5.42 8.86
N SER A 425 9.76 -4.49 9.80
CA SER A 425 10.98 -3.69 9.83
C SER A 425 12.25 -4.53 10.02
N PHE A 426 12.16 -5.67 10.72
CA PHE A 426 13.28 -6.60 10.87
C PHE A 426 13.63 -7.29 9.56
N TYR A 427 12.62 -7.80 8.85
CA TYR A 427 12.86 -8.46 7.56
C TYR A 427 13.32 -7.48 6.48
N ILE A 428 12.74 -6.28 6.42
CA ILE A 428 13.19 -5.22 5.51
C ILE A 428 14.65 -4.85 5.81
N THR A 429 15.00 -4.68 7.09
CA THR A 429 16.37 -4.33 7.49
C THR A 429 17.35 -5.46 7.18
N GLN A 430 16.98 -6.72 7.44
CA GLN A 430 17.80 -7.89 7.08
C GLN A 430 18.01 -8.02 5.57
N LEU A 431 16.94 -7.87 4.77
CA LEU A 431 17.02 -7.92 3.31
C LEU A 431 17.87 -6.79 2.74
N SER A 432 17.77 -5.59 3.32
CA SER A 432 18.58 -4.44 2.94
C SER A 432 20.07 -4.69 3.22
N ILE A 433 20.41 -5.12 4.45
CA ILE A 433 21.78 -5.45 4.84
C ILE A 433 22.35 -6.56 3.95
N LEU A 434 21.60 -7.64 3.72
CA LEU A 434 22.04 -8.74 2.86
C LEU A 434 22.24 -8.31 1.40
N THR A 435 21.37 -7.44 0.90
CA THR A 435 21.48 -6.92 -0.48
C THR A 435 22.70 -6.01 -0.62
N GLU A 436 22.98 -5.18 0.37
CA GLU A 436 24.14 -4.29 0.39
C GLU A 436 25.45 -5.09 0.52
N GLN A 437 25.49 -6.10 1.40
CA GLN A 437 26.62 -7.04 1.53
C GLN A 437 26.89 -7.81 0.23
N LEU A 438 25.83 -8.33 -0.42
CA LEU A 438 25.95 -9.04 -1.69
C LEU A 438 26.49 -8.14 -2.81
N ASN A 439 26.02 -6.89 -2.88
CA ASN A 439 26.51 -5.92 -3.86
C ASN A 439 27.99 -5.56 -3.62
N MET A 440 28.38 -5.38 -2.35
CA MET A 440 29.77 -5.11 -1.98
C MET A 440 30.69 -6.28 -2.35
N GLN A 441 30.27 -7.52 -2.08
CA GLN A 441 31.02 -8.72 -2.48
C GLN A 441 31.15 -8.85 -3.99
N LYS A 442 30.09 -8.58 -4.76
CA LYS A 442 30.15 -8.57 -6.25
C LYS A 442 31.15 -7.54 -6.76
N GLN A 443 31.17 -6.34 -6.19
CA GLN A 443 32.13 -5.30 -6.59
C GLN A 443 33.57 -5.70 -6.26
N LEU A 444 33.80 -6.24 -5.07
CA LEU A 444 35.11 -6.74 -4.65
C LEU A 444 35.60 -7.89 -5.54
N LEU A 445 34.72 -8.84 -5.86
CA LEU A 445 35.01 -9.95 -6.78
C LEU A 445 35.43 -9.44 -8.17
N LEU A 446 34.67 -8.49 -8.73
CA LEU A 446 34.99 -7.86 -10.02
C LEU A 446 36.34 -7.14 -9.98
N SER A 447 36.66 -6.47 -8.86
CA SER A 447 37.93 -5.77 -8.69
C SER A 447 39.13 -6.72 -8.65
N GLU A 448 38.99 -7.87 -7.98
CA GLU A 448 40.04 -8.89 -7.90
C GLU A 448 40.21 -9.66 -9.20
N GLN A 449 39.12 -9.98 -9.91
CA GLN A 449 39.18 -10.56 -11.25
C GLN A 449 39.92 -9.65 -12.23
N LYS A 450 39.65 -8.33 -12.20
CA LYS A 450 40.41 -7.34 -12.99
C LYS A 450 41.89 -7.29 -12.61
N ARG A 451 42.21 -7.39 -11.32
CA ARG A 451 43.58 -7.36 -10.81
C ARG A 451 44.36 -8.62 -11.21
N ILE A 452 43.73 -9.79 -11.18
CA ILE A 452 44.33 -11.03 -11.70
C ILE A 452 44.57 -10.93 -13.20
N GLN A 453 43.60 -10.46 -14.00
CA GLN A 453 43.80 -10.26 -15.44
C GLN A 453 44.97 -9.31 -15.75
N LEU A 454 45.12 -8.23 -14.97
CA LEU A 454 46.26 -7.32 -15.08
C LEU A 454 47.59 -8.01 -14.77
N LEU A 455 47.67 -8.77 -13.67
CA LEU A 455 48.88 -9.50 -13.28
C LEU A 455 49.23 -10.62 -14.27
N GLU A 456 48.25 -11.37 -14.77
CA GLU A 456 48.42 -12.38 -15.81
C GLU A 456 48.89 -11.73 -17.14
N SER A 457 48.37 -10.55 -17.49
CA SER A 457 48.81 -9.80 -18.67
C SER A 457 50.23 -9.20 -18.55
N GLN A 458 50.66 -8.88 -17.32
CA GLN A 458 52.01 -8.37 -17.05
C GLN A 458 53.04 -9.50 -17.01
N GLY A 459 52.70 -10.67 -16.44
CA GLY A 459 53.54 -11.87 -16.46
C GLY A 459 53.73 -12.50 -17.85
N LEU A 460 52.81 -12.26 -18.80
CA LEU A 460 52.96 -12.69 -20.20
C LEU A 460 53.87 -11.77 -21.04
N LYS A 461 54.05 -10.50 -20.65
CA LYS A 461 54.88 -9.53 -21.40
C LYS A 461 56.37 -9.64 -21.14
N THR A 462 56.79 -10.27 -20.03
CA THR A 462 58.21 -10.47 -19.69
C THR A 462 58.86 -11.66 -20.40
N ASN A 463 58.10 -12.45 -21.18
CA ASN A 463 58.60 -13.64 -21.89
C ASN A 463 58.82 -13.47 -23.40
N SER A 464 58.75 -12.25 -23.94
CA SER A 464 59.07 -12.01 -25.36
C SER A 464 60.12 -10.91 -25.53
N GLY A 465 61.40 -11.32 -25.44
CA GLY A 465 62.54 -10.59 -26.00
C GLY A 465 63.23 -9.59 -25.07
N ASP A 466 64.23 -10.03 -24.30
CA ASP A 466 65.65 -9.81 -24.62
C ASP A 466 66.53 -10.35 -23.49
N GLU A 467 67.60 -11.05 -23.88
CA GLU A 467 68.65 -11.55 -22.99
C GLU A 467 69.54 -10.40 -22.49
N SER A 468 69.41 -9.97 -21.24
CA SER A 468 70.58 -9.52 -20.44
C SER A 468 70.28 -9.41 -18.94
N THR A 469 70.95 -10.27 -18.17
CA THR A 469 71.52 -10.06 -16.82
C THR A 469 70.70 -9.37 -15.72
N HIS A 470 70.47 -10.13 -14.64
CA HIS A 470 70.02 -9.78 -13.27
C HIS A 470 68.52 -9.51 -13.04
N ALA A 471 67.75 -10.58 -12.78
CA ALA A 471 66.49 -10.49 -12.02
C ALA A 471 66.00 -11.87 -11.50
N ASP A 472 66.78 -12.54 -10.65
CA ASP A 472 66.42 -13.87 -10.07
C ASP A 472 65.52 -13.78 -8.81
N GLY A 473 64.80 -12.66 -8.60
CA GLY A 473 64.04 -12.41 -7.36
C GLY A 473 62.53 -12.14 -7.49
N ALA A 474 62.02 -11.88 -8.70
CA ALA A 474 60.67 -11.32 -8.86
C ALA A 474 59.57 -12.35 -9.23
N SER A 475 59.90 -13.42 -9.97
CA SER A 475 58.88 -14.31 -10.56
C SER A 475 58.14 -15.21 -9.56
N GLY A 476 58.76 -15.55 -8.42
CA GLY A 476 58.13 -16.37 -7.37
C GLY A 476 57.11 -15.61 -6.52
N SER A 477 57.31 -14.30 -6.35
CA SER A 477 56.42 -13.40 -5.60
C SER A 477 55.07 -13.23 -6.30
N ASP A 478 55.09 -13.04 -7.62
CA ASP A 478 53.88 -12.78 -8.40
C ASP A 478 52.99 -14.02 -8.52
N PHE A 479 53.59 -15.21 -8.63
CA PHE A 479 52.84 -16.48 -8.67
C PHE A 479 52.15 -16.81 -7.34
N ALA A 480 52.83 -16.58 -6.20
CA ALA A 480 52.24 -16.73 -4.87
C ALA A 480 51.11 -15.73 -4.62
N THR A 481 51.26 -14.49 -5.12
CA THR A 481 50.24 -13.44 -5.04
C THR A 481 49.00 -13.79 -5.87
N ILE A 482 49.19 -14.32 -7.09
CA ILE A 482 48.09 -14.79 -7.95
C ILE A 482 47.34 -15.95 -7.30
N ASN A 483 48.02 -16.93 -6.71
CA ASN A 483 47.36 -18.04 -6.01
C ASN A 483 46.59 -17.57 -4.78
N THR A 484 47.11 -16.61 -4.03
CA THR A 484 46.42 -16.01 -2.87
C THR A 484 45.15 -15.29 -3.32
N LEU A 485 45.21 -14.53 -4.42
CA LEU A 485 44.04 -13.85 -5.00
C LEU A 485 43.00 -14.86 -5.53
N LYS A 486 43.43 -15.96 -6.16
CA LYS A 486 42.52 -17.04 -6.62
C LYS A 486 41.79 -17.71 -5.44
N GLN A 487 42.48 -17.93 -4.31
CA GLN A 487 41.83 -18.41 -3.09
C GLN A 487 40.85 -17.39 -2.50
N GLN A 488 41.18 -16.09 -2.50
CA GLN A 488 40.27 -15.03 -2.03
C GLN A 488 39.00 -14.93 -2.89
N ILE A 489 39.13 -15.04 -4.21
CA ILE A 489 37.99 -15.09 -5.14
C ILE A 489 37.09 -16.28 -4.82
N MET A 490 37.67 -17.48 -4.66
CA MET A 490 36.91 -18.68 -4.36
C MET A 490 36.15 -18.58 -3.03
N ILE A 491 36.76 -17.99 -1.99
CA ILE A 491 36.10 -17.75 -0.70
C ILE A 491 34.94 -16.76 -0.88
N ARG A 492 35.13 -15.67 -1.63
CA ARG A 492 34.07 -14.69 -1.85
C ARG A 492 32.93 -15.19 -2.73
N GLU A 493 33.21 -16.09 -3.68
CA GLU A 493 32.16 -16.78 -4.45
C GLU A 493 31.30 -17.66 -3.52
N GLN A 494 31.92 -18.40 -2.59
CA GLN A 494 31.19 -19.18 -1.59
C GLN A 494 30.39 -18.30 -0.62
N GLU A 495 30.94 -17.17 -0.16
CA GLU A 495 30.21 -16.23 0.69
C GLU A 495 29.01 -15.62 -0.05
N ALA A 496 29.18 -15.21 -1.32
CA ALA A 496 28.11 -14.65 -2.13
C ALA A 496 26.97 -15.66 -2.35
N GLU A 497 27.30 -16.93 -2.52
CA GLU A 497 26.32 -18.02 -2.66
C GLU A 497 25.55 -18.26 -1.35
N LEU A 498 26.23 -18.19 -0.20
CA LEU A 498 25.59 -18.24 1.13
C LEU A 498 24.63 -17.06 1.36
N HIS A 499 25.05 -15.83 1.03
CA HIS A 499 24.18 -14.65 1.15
C HIS A 499 22.96 -14.73 0.22
N LEU A 500 23.14 -15.23 -1.00
CA LEU A 500 22.05 -15.44 -1.95
C LEU A 500 21.06 -16.50 -1.44
N SER A 501 21.56 -17.58 -0.83
CA SER A 501 20.73 -18.62 -0.22
C SER A 501 19.95 -18.07 0.98
N ALA A 502 20.60 -17.33 1.88
CA ALA A 502 19.96 -16.71 3.04
C ALA A 502 18.88 -15.71 2.64
N LYS A 503 19.14 -14.90 1.59
CA LYS A 503 18.14 -13.99 1.01
C LYS A 503 16.89 -14.73 0.53
N LYS A 504 17.07 -15.81 -0.25
CA LYS A 504 15.95 -16.64 -0.73
C LYS A 504 15.15 -17.27 0.40
N GLU A 505 15.80 -17.68 1.49
CA GLU A 505 15.12 -18.27 2.64
C GLU A 505 14.29 -17.23 3.41
N ILE A 506 14.81 -16.01 3.57
CA ILE A 506 14.06 -14.90 4.18
C ILE A 506 12.86 -14.51 3.30
N GLU A 507 13.05 -14.35 1.98
CA GLU A 507 11.96 -14.05 1.05
C GLU A 507 10.85 -15.11 1.13
N LYS A 508 11.21 -16.39 1.19
CA LYS A 508 10.26 -17.49 1.33
C LYS A 508 9.51 -17.44 2.67
N ARG A 509 10.18 -17.11 3.78
CA ARG A 509 9.52 -16.92 5.09
C ARG A 509 8.56 -15.75 5.07
N THR A 510 8.97 -14.60 4.52
CA THR A 510 8.12 -13.41 4.42
C THR A 510 6.88 -13.68 3.56
N GLN A 511 7.02 -14.41 2.45
CA GLN A 511 5.86 -14.85 1.65
C GLN A 511 4.90 -15.76 2.45
N MET A 512 5.43 -16.69 3.25
CA MET A 512 4.62 -17.57 4.09
C MET A 512 3.89 -16.79 5.20
N GLU A 513 4.54 -15.80 5.81
CA GLU A 513 3.95 -14.92 6.82
C GLU A 513 2.86 -14.00 6.22
N LEU A 514 3.10 -13.43 5.04
CA LEU A 514 2.09 -12.67 4.28
C LEU A 514 0.86 -13.52 3.96
N LYS A 515 1.06 -14.77 3.54
CA LYS A 515 -0.03 -15.71 3.29
C LYS A 515 -0.85 -16.01 4.55
N LEU A 516 -0.18 -16.18 5.69
CA LEU A 516 -0.84 -16.35 6.99
C LEU A 516 -1.64 -15.11 7.40
N LEU A 517 -1.08 -13.91 7.19
CA LEU A 517 -1.77 -12.65 7.48
C LEU A 517 -2.99 -12.45 6.60
N SER A 518 -2.87 -12.71 5.29
CA SER A 518 -3.98 -12.67 4.34
C SER A 518 -5.10 -13.62 4.75
N THR A 519 -4.75 -14.85 5.12
CA THR A 519 -5.73 -15.84 5.63
C THR A 519 -6.46 -15.30 6.87
N CYS A 520 -5.74 -14.74 7.83
CA CYS A 520 -6.35 -14.17 9.05
C CYS A 520 -7.26 -12.97 8.75
N LEU A 521 -6.86 -12.08 7.83
CA LEU A 521 -7.66 -10.93 7.42
C LEU A 521 -8.93 -11.35 6.70
N HIS A 522 -8.84 -12.34 5.80
CA HIS A 522 -9.99 -12.93 5.13
C HIS A 522 -10.98 -13.54 6.14
N ASP A 523 -10.47 -14.30 7.12
CA ASP A 523 -11.29 -14.91 8.18
C ASP A 523 -11.98 -13.84 9.05
N MET A 524 -11.28 -12.74 9.34
CA MET A 524 -11.87 -11.58 10.03
C MET A 524 -12.95 -10.88 9.20
N ALA A 525 -12.71 -10.67 7.90
CA ALA A 525 -13.68 -10.07 7.00
C ALA A 525 -14.95 -10.92 6.89
N LEU A 526 -14.81 -12.24 6.75
CA LEU A 526 -15.92 -13.20 6.77
C LEU A 526 -16.75 -13.08 8.05
N ARG A 527 -16.10 -13.04 9.22
CA ARG A 527 -16.80 -12.85 10.51
C ARG A 527 -17.48 -11.50 10.60
N TYR A 528 -16.86 -10.44 10.07
CA TYR A 528 -17.47 -9.12 10.02
C TYR A 528 -18.74 -9.12 9.17
N HIS A 529 -18.71 -9.72 7.97
CA HIS A 529 -19.89 -9.87 7.11
C HIS A 529 -20.99 -10.69 7.78
N GLN A 530 -20.63 -11.78 8.47
CA GLN A 530 -21.59 -12.57 9.26
C GLN A 530 -22.27 -11.71 10.34
N CYS A 531 -21.49 -10.93 11.10
CA CYS A 531 -22.03 -10.00 12.09
C CYS A 531 -22.95 -8.95 11.46
N LYS A 532 -22.56 -8.37 10.32
CA LYS A 532 -23.36 -7.38 9.58
C LYS A 532 -24.69 -7.97 9.10
N SER A 533 -24.66 -9.21 8.60
CA SER A 533 -25.87 -9.95 8.19
C SER A 533 -26.81 -10.20 9.37
N ILE A 534 -26.28 -10.64 10.52
CA ILE A 534 -27.06 -10.82 11.76
C ILE A 534 -27.69 -9.51 12.21
N ILE A 535 -26.96 -8.39 12.17
CA ILE A 535 -27.51 -7.07 12.51
C ILE A 535 -28.69 -6.72 11.60
N LYS A 536 -28.55 -6.92 10.29
CA LYS A 536 -29.64 -6.66 9.33
C LYS A 536 -30.87 -7.53 9.61
N GLN A 537 -30.68 -8.82 9.88
CA GLN A 537 -31.78 -9.73 10.27
C GLN A 537 -32.48 -9.26 11.55
N LEU A 538 -31.73 -8.83 12.57
CA LEU A 538 -32.29 -8.30 13.81
C LEU A 538 -33.08 -7.01 13.58
N ASP A 539 -32.63 -6.12 12.69
CA ASP A 539 -33.36 -4.89 12.34
C ASP A 539 -34.66 -5.18 11.59
N GLU A 540 -34.65 -6.17 10.69
CA GLU A 540 -35.85 -6.66 10.00
C GLU A 540 -36.85 -7.30 10.98
N GLU A 541 -36.37 -8.15 11.89
CA GLU A 541 -37.21 -8.74 12.96
C GLU A 541 -37.81 -7.66 13.87
N LEU A 542 -37.01 -6.66 14.26
CA LEU A 542 -37.43 -5.55 15.10
C LEU A 542 -38.48 -4.68 14.39
N SER A 543 -38.31 -4.45 13.08
CA SER A 543 -39.29 -3.74 12.24
C SER A 543 -40.60 -4.52 12.10
N SER A 544 -40.52 -5.83 11.88
CA SER A 544 -41.69 -6.72 11.86
C SER A 544 -42.42 -6.72 13.20
N LEU A 545 -41.69 -6.76 14.31
CA LEU A 545 -42.26 -6.73 15.66
C LEU A 545 -42.96 -5.39 15.95
N LYS A 546 -42.33 -4.27 15.57
CA LYS A 546 -42.95 -2.93 15.64
C LYS A 546 -44.25 -2.88 14.86
N GLN A 547 -44.27 -3.41 13.64
CA GLN A 547 -45.47 -3.46 12.81
C GLN A 547 -46.58 -4.31 13.45
N LYS A 548 -46.24 -5.49 13.99
CA LYS A 548 -47.20 -6.34 14.73
C LYS A 548 -47.75 -5.65 15.98
N CYS A 549 -46.92 -4.94 16.74
CA CYS A 549 -47.35 -4.12 17.87
C CYS A 549 -48.29 -3.01 17.42
N GLN A 550 -47.97 -2.29 16.34
CA GLN A 550 -48.82 -1.22 15.83
C GLN A 550 -50.18 -1.74 15.36
N ILE A 551 -50.22 -2.88 14.67
CA ILE A 551 -51.47 -3.55 14.29
C ILE A 551 -52.27 -3.93 15.53
N SER A 552 -51.63 -4.49 16.55
CA SER A 552 -52.29 -4.87 17.80
C SER A 552 -52.88 -3.65 18.53
N ILE A 553 -52.14 -2.54 18.61
CA ILE A 553 -52.61 -1.26 19.19
C ILE A 553 -53.83 -0.75 18.41
N ASN A 554 -53.75 -0.69 17.08
CA ASN A 554 -54.84 -0.24 16.23
C ASN A 554 -56.09 -1.14 16.36
N THR A 555 -55.89 -2.45 16.57
CA THR A 555 -56.99 -3.41 16.76
C THR A 555 -57.68 -3.19 18.10
N VAL A 556 -56.92 -2.97 19.19
CA VAL A 556 -57.46 -2.62 20.51
C VAL A 556 -58.21 -1.28 20.47
N GLU A 557 -57.70 -0.29 19.75
CA GLU A 557 -58.39 1.00 19.56
C GLU A 557 -59.70 0.85 18.78
N GLN A 558 -59.74 -0.01 17.76
CA GLN A 558 -60.97 -0.31 17.01
C GLN A 558 -62.01 -1.07 17.84
N GLU A 559 -61.59 -2.05 18.64
CA GLU A 559 -62.48 -2.77 19.57
C GLU A 559 -63.02 -1.83 20.67
N SER A 560 -62.19 -0.90 21.16
CA SER A 560 -62.58 0.14 22.11
C SER A 560 -63.58 1.15 21.49
N ALA A 561 -63.41 1.48 20.22
CA ALA A 561 -64.34 2.34 19.47
C ALA A 561 -65.67 1.64 19.16
N ALA A 562 -65.66 0.33 18.89
CA ALA A 562 -66.85 -0.49 18.73
C ALA A 562 -67.64 -0.60 20.04
N PHE A 563 -66.96 -0.84 21.17
CA PHE A 563 -67.59 -0.85 22.50
C PHE A 563 -68.22 0.49 22.88
N ASN A 564 -67.63 1.61 22.44
CA ASN A 564 -68.20 2.95 22.68
C ASN A 564 -69.42 3.28 21.79
N LYS A 565 -69.58 2.63 20.62
CA LYS A 565 -70.76 2.81 19.77
C LYS A 565 -71.98 2.02 20.27
N ASP A 566 -71.76 0.84 20.86
CA ASP A 566 -72.85 0.03 21.40
C ASP A 566 -73.30 0.46 22.81
N ASN A 567 -72.56 1.35 23.49
CA ASN A 567 -72.89 1.83 24.84
C ASN A 567 -73.51 3.25 24.94
N VAL A 568 -73.82 3.92 23.82
CA VAL A 568 -74.61 5.18 23.88
C VAL A 568 -76.11 4.91 24.18
N GLY A 569 -76.50 3.64 24.32
CA GLY A 569 -77.87 3.21 24.61
C GLY A 569 -78.23 2.94 26.07
N ASN A 570 -77.33 3.02 27.06
CA ASN A 570 -77.69 2.76 28.46
C ASN A 570 -76.75 3.41 29.49
N LEU A 571 -76.87 4.73 29.64
CA LEU A 571 -76.42 5.42 30.85
C LEU A 571 -77.51 5.34 31.93
N ASN A 572 -77.49 4.25 32.70
CA ASN A 572 -77.96 4.22 34.08
C ASN A 572 -77.49 2.92 34.76
N GLN A 573 -76.26 2.93 35.28
CA GLN A 573 -75.93 2.45 36.62
C GLN A 573 -74.40 2.48 36.85
N VAL A 574 -74.02 3.24 37.86
CA VAL A 574 -72.75 3.14 38.60
C VAL A 574 -73.00 2.01 39.63
N PRO A 575 -72.06 1.08 39.89
CA PRO A 575 -71.01 1.39 40.85
C PRO A 575 -69.60 0.88 40.51
N ASN A 576 -68.65 1.75 40.87
CA ASN A 576 -67.28 1.47 41.29
C ASN A 576 -67.02 0.01 41.70
N ASN A 577 -65.99 -0.58 41.10
CA ASN A 577 -65.05 -1.39 41.87
C ASN A 577 -63.65 -1.28 41.27
N GLU A 578 -62.72 -1.05 42.19
CA GLU A 578 -61.27 -1.15 42.07
C GLU A 578 -60.84 -2.53 41.55
N TYR A 579 -59.68 -2.60 40.88
CA TYR A 579 -58.63 -3.64 40.88
C TYR A 579 -57.74 -3.34 39.67
N ILE A 580 -56.56 -2.71 39.82
CA ILE A 580 -55.26 -3.36 40.13
C ILE A 580 -55.01 -4.61 39.28
N ASN A 581 -54.31 -4.44 38.17
CA ASN A 581 -52.92 -4.90 37.99
C ASN A 581 -52.30 -4.25 36.76
#